data_AF-Q8G8F2-F1
#
_entry.id   AF-Q8G8F2-F1
#
_cell.length_a   1.000
_cell.length_b   1.000
_cell.length_c   1.000
_cell.angle_alpha   90.00
_cell.angle_beta   90.00
_cell.angle_gamma   90.00
#
_symmetry.space_group_name_H-M   'P 1'
#
loop_
_entity.id
_entity.type
_entity.pdbx_description
1 polymer ?
#
loop_
_entity_poly.entity_id
_entity_poly.type
_entity_poly.pdbx_seq_one_letter_code
_entity_poly.pdbx_strand_id
1 'polypeptide(L)'
;MFDNILEQQKIQKAQELKELGINPYPHFLKKEMSISEYKAKFTYIKDMENQRDENAHGVLAGRLKLLRIAGKSVFANIEDEQDNLQIYFNQNILGEEYFAILKKYLEVGDIVLVKGFPFMTKTG
;
A
#
# COMPACT_ATOMS: atom_id res chain seq x y z
N MET A 1 3.70 -23.34 21.15
CA MET A 1 4.51 -22.15 20.83
C MET A 1 4.93 -22.29 19.37
N PHE A 2 5.03 -21.20 18.62
CA PHE A 2 5.62 -21.24 17.28
C PHE A 2 7.12 -21.42 17.44
N ASP A 3 7.69 -22.47 16.85
CA ASP A 3 9.13 -22.75 16.92
C ASP A 3 9.92 -21.86 15.94
N ASN A 4 9.24 -21.24 14.98
CA ASN A 4 9.83 -20.39 13.95
C ASN A 4 9.97 -18.93 14.42
N ILE A 5 11.22 -18.45 14.48
CA ILE A 5 11.58 -17.07 14.87
C ILE A 5 10.84 -16.03 14.03
N LEU A 6 10.62 -16.29 12.73
CA LEU A 6 9.93 -15.36 11.84
C LEU A 6 8.44 -15.20 12.20
N GLU A 7 7.79 -16.27 12.64
CA GLU A 7 6.40 -16.23 13.07
C GLU A 7 6.26 -15.45 14.37
N GLN A 8 7.18 -15.65 15.31
CA GLN A 8 7.24 -14.90 16.56
C GLN A 8 7.44 -13.39 16.30
N GLN A 9 8.32 -13.03 15.37
CA GLN A 9 8.52 -11.63 14.98
C GLN A 9 7.25 -10.99 14.40
N LYS A 10 6.51 -11.71 13.55
CA LYS A 10 5.25 -11.21 12.99
C LYS A 10 4.18 -10.99 14.07
N ILE A 11 4.07 -11.92 15.03
CA ILE A 11 3.14 -11.79 16.16
C ILE A 11 3.52 -10.59 17.02
N GLN A 12 4.81 -10.41 17.32
CA GLN A 12 5.30 -9.28 18.09
C GLN A 12 4.98 -7.95 17.40
N LYS A 13 5.21 -7.83 16.09
CA LYS A 13 4.87 -6.63 15.32
C LYS A 13 3.37 -6.32 15.35
N ALA A 14 2.52 -7.34 15.21
CA ALA A 14 1.08 -7.18 15.29
C ALA A 14 0.64 -6.71 16.69
N GLN A 15 1.33 -7.14 17.76
CA GLN A 15 1.07 -6.66 19.11
C GLN A 15 1.52 -5.21 19.30
N GLU A 16 2.72 -4.84 18.83
CA GLU A 16 3.18 -3.45 18.87
C GLU A 16 2.23 -2.49 18.14
N LEU A 17 1.70 -2.89 16.99
CA LEU A 17 0.69 -2.10 16.28
C LEU A 17 -0.56 -1.85 17.15
N LYS A 18 -1.03 -2.87 17.87
CA LYS A 18 -2.18 -2.73 18.79
C LYS A 18 -1.87 -1.79 19.95
N GLU A 19 -0.65 -1.85 20.50
CA GLU A 19 -0.19 -0.95 21.57
C GLU A 19 -0.11 0.51 21.09
N LEU A 20 0.20 0.73 19.81
CA LEU A 20 0.12 2.03 19.14
C LEU A 20 -1.33 2.46 18.79
N GLY A 21 -2.34 1.68 19.16
CA GLY A 21 -3.75 1.94 18.85
C GLY A 21 -4.15 1.65 17.40
N ILE A 22 -3.28 1.00 16.62
CA ILE A 22 -3.53 0.64 15.23
C ILE A 22 -4.04 -0.81 15.18
N ASN A 23 -5.27 -1.02 14.71
CA ASN A 23 -5.79 -2.37 14.52
C ASN A 23 -5.17 -3.02 13.27
N PRO A 24 -4.35 -4.10 13.38
CA PRO A 24 -3.77 -4.78 12.23
C PRO A 24 -4.81 -5.55 11.39
N TYR A 25 -6.00 -5.84 11.93
CA TYR A 25 -7.05 -6.61 11.25
C TYR A 25 -8.41 -5.87 11.31
N PRO A 26 -8.54 -4.72 10.63
CA PRO A 26 -9.77 -3.93 10.63
C PRO A 26 -10.84 -4.57 9.72
N HIS A 27 -11.94 -5.03 10.31
CA HIS A 27 -13.03 -5.69 9.57
C HIS A 27 -13.94 -4.72 8.79
N PHE A 28 -13.92 -3.43 9.14
CA PHE A 28 -14.80 -2.41 8.57
C PHE A 28 -14.24 -1.79 7.26
N LEU A 29 -12.97 -2.04 6.95
CA LEU A 29 -12.32 -1.53 5.75
C LEU A 29 -12.77 -2.31 4.51
N LYS A 30 -13.09 -1.60 3.43
CA LYS A 30 -13.54 -2.18 2.17
C LYS A 30 -12.84 -1.51 0.99
N LYS A 31 -12.46 -2.32 -0.01
CA LYS A 31 -12.03 -1.82 -1.32
C LYS A 31 -13.24 -1.31 -2.11
N GLU A 32 -13.02 -0.32 -2.95
CA GLU A 32 -14.04 0.23 -3.85
C GLU A 32 -14.13 -0.53 -5.17
N MET A 33 -13.00 -1.00 -5.69
CA MET A 33 -12.91 -1.71 -6.98
C MET A 33 -11.73 -2.69 -6.99
N SER A 34 -11.66 -3.56 -8.00
CA SER A 34 -10.49 -4.40 -8.25
C SER A 34 -9.35 -3.63 -8.90
N ILE A 35 -8.14 -4.19 -8.86
CA ILE A 35 -6.98 -3.59 -9.52
C ILE A 35 -7.19 -3.52 -11.04
N SER A 36 -7.80 -4.56 -11.63
CA SER A 36 -8.11 -4.60 -13.07
C SER A 36 -9.09 -3.48 -13.46
N GLU A 37 -10.15 -3.28 -12.67
CA GLU A 37 -11.12 -2.21 -12.87
C GLU A 37 -10.47 -0.83 -12.73
N TYR A 38 -9.58 -0.65 -11.75
CA TYR A 38 -8.83 0.59 -11.55
C TYR A 38 -7.99 0.94 -12.77
N LYS A 39 -7.22 -0.01 -13.31
CA LYS A 39 -6.41 0.21 -14.51
C LYS A 39 -7.25 0.58 -15.73
N ALA A 40 -8.36 -0.13 -15.93
CA ALA A 40 -9.28 0.16 -17.03
C ALA A 40 -9.88 1.57 -16.90
N LYS A 41 -10.33 1.94 -15.70
CA LYS A 41 -10.93 3.25 -15.41
C LYS A 41 -9.96 4.41 -15.63
N PHE A 42 -8.70 4.25 -15.24
CA PHE A 42 -7.68 5.31 -15.28
C PHE A 42 -6.71 5.21 -16.45
N THR A 43 -7.12 4.56 -17.55
CA THR A 43 -6.28 4.45 -18.76
C THR A 43 -5.98 5.83 -19.38
N TYR A 44 -6.90 6.79 -19.26
CA TYR A 44 -6.78 8.16 -19.80
C TYR A 44 -5.61 8.98 -19.20
N ILE A 45 -5.07 8.56 -18.05
CA ILE A 45 -3.97 9.26 -17.37
C ILE A 45 -2.74 9.37 -18.26
N LYS A 46 -2.54 8.40 -19.16
CA LYS A 46 -1.42 8.40 -20.12
C LYS A 46 -1.44 9.59 -21.08
N ASP A 47 -2.63 10.08 -21.39
CA ASP A 47 -2.87 11.15 -22.37
C ASP A 47 -2.91 12.54 -21.71
N MET A 48 -2.88 12.62 -20.37
CA MET A 48 -2.81 13.87 -19.64
C MET A 48 -1.40 14.46 -19.68
N GLU A 49 -1.28 15.77 -19.82
CA GLU A 49 0.01 16.49 -19.86
C GLU A 49 0.90 16.19 -18.63
N ASN A 50 0.30 16.17 -17.44
CA ASN A 50 1.00 15.89 -16.18
C ASN A 50 0.99 14.40 -15.79
N GLN A 51 0.34 13.55 -16.58
CA GLN A 51 0.15 12.12 -16.32
C GLN A 51 -0.28 11.76 -14.89
N ARG A 52 -1.11 12.63 -14.30
CA ARG A 52 -1.57 12.58 -12.92
C ARG A 52 -2.92 13.26 -12.81
N ASP A 53 -3.84 12.64 -12.08
CA ASP A 53 -5.16 13.22 -11.78
C ASP A 53 -5.40 13.14 -10.27
N GLU A 54 -5.16 14.24 -9.57
CA GLU A 54 -5.33 14.33 -8.11
C GLU A 54 -6.79 14.49 -7.67
N ASN A 55 -7.71 14.75 -8.61
CA ASN A 55 -9.14 14.85 -8.30
C ASN A 55 -9.77 13.45 -8.29
N ALA A 56 -9.25 12.54 -9.10
CA ALA A 56 -9.61 11.14 -9.08
C ALA A 56 -9.00 10.41 -7.87
N HIS A 57 -9.79 9.53 -7.26
CA HIS A 57 -9.33 8.67 -6.18
C HIS A 57 -9.81 7.23 -6.40
N GLY A 58 -9.06 6.29 -5.83
CA GLY A 58 -9.51 4.91 -5.70
C GLY A 58 -9.04 4.29 -4.39
N VAL A 59 -9.88 3.41 -3.85
CA VAL A 59 -9.55 2.57 -2.70
C VAL A 59 -9.39 1.12 -3.14
N LEU A 60 -8.18 0.58 -3.00
CA LEU A 60 -7.81 -0.76 -3.47
C LEU A 60 -7.29 -1.60 -2.33
N ALA A 61 -7.50 -2.92 -2.41
CA ALA A 61 -6.86 -3.87 -1.50
C ALA A 61 -6.02 -4.87 -2.30
N GLY A 62 -4.88 -5.28 -1.75
CA GLY A 62 -4.06 -6.31 -2.36
C GLY A 62 -2.97 -6.80 -1.42
N ARG A 63 -2.37 -7.94 -1.76
CA ARG A 63 -1.23 -8.50 -1.04
C ARG A 63 0.05 -7.87 -1.55
N LEU A 64 0.90 -7.40 -0.63
CA LEU A 64 2.22 -6.89 -0.95
C LEU A 64 3.12 -8.02 -1.45
N LYS A 65 3.61 -7.89 -2.69
CA LYS A 65 4.56 -8.81 -3.31
C LYS A 65 5.98 -8.27 -3.34
N LEU A 66 6.11 -6.95 -3.40
CA LEU A 66 7.39 -6.27 -3.41
C LEU A 66 7.28 -4.99 -2.57
N LEU A 67 8.32 -4.72 -1.79
CA LEU A 67 8.44 -3.50 -1.00
C LEU A 67 9.87 -2.98 -1.14
N ARG A 68 10.01 -1.75 -1.63
CA ARG A 68 11.29 -1.06 -1.80
C ARG A 68 11.23 0.29 -1.09
N ILE A 69 12.08 0.44 -0.09
CA ILE A 69 12.23 1.68 0.68
C ILE A 69 13.42 2.47 0.11
N ALA A 70 13.18 3.70 -0.30
CA ALA A 70 14.18 4.63 -0.84
C ALA A 70 14.14 5.95 -0.06
N GLY A 71 14.83 6.00 1.08
CA GLY A 71 14.87 7.18 1.95
C GLY A 71 13.47 7.58 2.46
N LYS A 72 12.96 8.70 1.92
CA LYS A 72 11.64 9.29 2.21
C LYS A 72 10.51 8.81 1.29
N SER A 73 10.78 7.83 0.44
CA SER A 73 9.82 7.24 -0.49
C SER A 73 9.76 5.73 -0.33
N VAL A 74 8.59 5.16 -0.58
CA VAL A 74 8.35 3.72 -0.61
C VAL A 74 7.62 3.39 -1.90
N PHE A 75 8.15 2.42 -2.63
CA PHE A 75 7.52 1.81 -3.79
C PHE A 75 7.14 0.39 -3.40
N ALA A 76 5.89 0.01 -3.66
CA ALA A 76 5.45 -1.34 -3.38
C ALA A 76 4.56 -1.86 -4.50
N ASN A 77 4.53 -3.18 -4.70
CA ASN A 77 3.58 -3.80 -5.63
C ASN A 77 2.57 -4.59 -4.82
N ILE A 78 1.29 -4.29 -5.04
CA ILE A 78 0.17 -5.05 -4.51
C ILE A 78 -0.44 -5.93 -5.61
N GLU A 79 -0.92 -7.10 -5.22
CA GLU A 79 -1.56 -8.06 -6.12
C GLU A 79 -2.90 -8.48 -5.52
N ASP A 80 -3.96 -8.43 -6.31
CA ASP A 80 -5.25 -9.03 -6.00
C ASP A 80 -5.45 -10.32 -6.81
N GLU A 81 -6.66 -10.88 -6.81
CA GLU A 81 -6.95 -12.13 -7.52
C GLU A 81 -6.82 -12.02 -9.05
N GLN A 82 -6.84 -10.81 -9.59
CA GLN A 82 -7.00 -10.56 -11.03
C GLN A 82 -5.76 -9.90 -11.63
N ASP A 83 -5.10 -9.01 -10.88
CA ASP A 83 -4.01 -8.18 -11.42
C ASP A 83 -3.09 -7.65 -10.31
N ASN A 84 -2.01 -6.96 -10.69
CA ASN A 84 -1.08 -6.28 -9.79
C ASN A 84 -0.98 -4.78 -10.11
N LEU A 85 -0.59 -3.98 -9.12
CA LEU A 85 -0.41 -2.53 -9.25
C LEU A 85 0.74 -2.05 -8.39
N GLN A 86 1.54 -1.13 -8.94
CA GLN A 86 2.51 -0.40 -8.15
C GLN A 86 1.84 0.75 -7.39
N ILE A 87 2.15 0.85 -6.11
CA ILE A 87 1.73 1.90 -5.20
C ILE A 87 2.95 2.67 -4.71
N TYR A 88 2.75 3.96 -4.46
CA TYR A 88 3.79 4.88 -4.05
C TYR A 88 3.37 5.66 -2.81
N PHE A 89 4.28 5.74 -1.85
CA PHE A 89 4.12 6.54 -0.64
C PHE A 89 5.31 7.45 -0.44
N ASN A 90 5.05 8.66 0.06
CA ASN A 90 6.08 9.64 0.38
C ASN A 90 5.85 10.23 1.77
N GLN A 91 6.93 10.41 2.54
CA GLN A 91 6.90 11.03 3.87
C GLN A 91 6.23 12.42 3.86
N ASN A 92 6.44 13.22 2.81
CA ASN A 92 5.87 14.56 2.72
C ASN A 92 4.34 14.54 2.60
N ILE A 93 3.77 13.45 2.07
CA ILE A 93 2.31 13.28 1.92
C ILE A 93 1.71 12.65 3.19
N LEU A 94 2.42 11.69 3.77
CA LEU A 94 1.93 10.90 4.90
C LEU A 94 2.25 11.50 6.28
N GLY A 95 3.20 12.43 6.36
CA GLY A 95 3.78 12.89 7.62
C GLY A 95 4.87 11.94 8.13
N GLU A 96 5.79 12.48 8.94
CA GLU A 96 6.96 11.74 9.44
C GLU A 96 6.59 10.57 10.35
N GLU A 97 5.68 10.79 11.29
CA GLU A 97 5.27 9.77 12.27
C GLU A 97 4.62 8.56 11.59
N TYR A 98 3.61 8.79 10.76
CA TYR A 98 2.92 7.71 10.05
C TYR A 98 3.84 6.99 9.06
N PHE A 99 4.73 7.72 8.39
CA PHE A 99 5.71 7.12 7.49
C PHE A 99 6.74 6.24 8.23
N ALA A 100 7.16 6.63 9.44
CA ALA A 100 8.04 5.84 10.28
C ALA A 100 7.37 4.52 10.73
N ILE A 101 6.09 4.59 11.13
CA ILE A 101 5.28 3.41 11.46
C ILE A 101 5.18 2.49 10.23
N LEU A 102 4.79 3.02 9.07
CA LEU A 102 4.67 2.26 7.83
C LEU A 102 5.99 1.54 7.49
N LYS A 103 7.12 2.24 7.55
CA LYS A 103 8.43 1.62 7.27
C LYS A 103 8.84 0.53 8.25
N LYS A 104 8.43 0.62 9.52
CA LYS A 104 8.78 -0.35 10.56
C LYS A 104 7.95 -1.63 10.46
N TYR A 105 6.65 -1.49 10.18
CA TYR A 105 5.69 -2.57 10.31
C TYR A 105 5.24 -3.21 9.00
N LEU A 106 5.36 -2.52 7.87
CA LEU A 106 4.90 -3.04 6.59
C LEU A 106 5.87 -4.10 6.04
N GLU A 107 5.35 -5.28 5.72
CA GLU A 107 6.15 -6.38 5.19
C GLU A 107 5.57 -7.00 3.92
N VAL A 108 6.44 -7.68 3.16
CA VAL A 108 6.01 -8.50 2.03
C VAL A 108 5.15 -9.66 2.54
N GLY A 109 4.02 -9.87 1.88
CA GLY A 109 3.00 -10.85 2.26
C GLY A 109 1.82 -10.25 3.02
N ASP A 110 1.93 -9.02 3.55
CA ASP A 110 0.83 -8.34 4.21
C ASP A 110 -0.27 -7.97 3.20
N ILE A 111 -1.52 -7.95 3.67
CA ILE A 111 -2.65 -7.44 2.89
C ILE A 111 -2.89 -6.01 3.33
N VAL A 112 -2.90 -5.09 2.37
CA VAL A 112 -3.09 -3.66 2.61
C VAL A 112 -4.34 -3.16 1.92
N LEU A 113 -5.00 -2.18 2.54
CA LEU A 113 -5.94 -1.29 1.87
C LEU A 113 -5.25 0.05 1.65
N VAL A 114 -5.29 0.54 0.43
CA VAL A 114 -4.66 1.81 0.03
C VAL A 114 -5.69 2.75 -0.56
N LYS A 115 -5.54 4.04 -0.26
CA LYS A 115 -6.32 5.11 -0.89
C LYS A 115 -5.35 6.13 -1.47
N GLY A 116 -5.59 6.52 -2.71
CA GLY A 116 -4.77 7.51 -3.40
C GLY A 116 -5.37 7.90 -4.74
N PHE A 117 -4.57 8.59 -5.53
CA PHE A 117 -4.92 9.06 -6.86
C PHE A 117 -4.06 8.36 -7.93
N PRO A 118 -4.54 8.25 -9.18
CA PRO A 118 -3.79 7.65 -10.27
C PRO A 118 -2.72 8.59 -10.82
N PHE A 119 -1.54 8.04 -11.10
CA PHE A 119 -0.47 8.72 -11.80
C PHE A 119 0.45 7.71 -12.51
N MET A 120 1.20 8.16 -13.52
CA MET A 120 2.23 7.37 -14.18
C MET A 120 3.61 7.78 -13.69
N THR A 121 4.49 6.79 -13.48
CA THR A 121 5.90 7.06 -13.20
C THR A 121 6.67 7.25 -14.50
N LYS A 122 7.81 7.95 -14.46
CA LYS A 122 8.66 8.21 -15.64
C LYS A 122 9.16 6.94 -16.34
N THR A 123 9.20 5.81 -15.64
CA THR A 123 9.69 4.53 -16.16
C THR A 123 8.60 3.64 -16.74
N GLY A 124 7.33 4.06 -16.70
CA GLY A 124 6.18 3.24 -17.09
C GLY A 124 5.76 2.32 -15.95
#